data_AF-A0A127B0Z2-F1
#
_entry.id   AF-A0A127B0Z2-F1
#
_cell.length_a   1.000
_cell.length_b   1.000
_cell.length_c   1.000
_cell.angle_alpha   90.00
_cell.angle_beta   90.00
_cell.angle_gamma   90.00
#
_symmetry.space_group_name_H-M   'P 1'
#
loop_
_entity.id
_entity.type
_entity.pdbx_description
1 polymer ?
#
loop_
_entity_poly.entity_id
_entity_poly.type
_entity_poly.pdbx_seq_one_letter_code
_entity_poly.pdbx_strand_id
1 'polypeptide(L)'
;MRNSILTIIFLFTLTVAQAKEITAHIIFENRTAKQLTAGKFYIKELEKTLDITSTETFTVTLPEKGKYSFGFRADEFEAYTMYPARITENNNIITIRLEAKYSKIVPKIEMLTPVITHLTNEQLDALVTRGEVNFIFHCLYKLNLDFTAFRATYGVGYTAKNCVIDPVTLKYTSEHNKRLEEYLTQKYGEGWKQDLPAHPLGIK
;
A
#
# COMPACT_ATOMS: atom_id res chain seq x y z
N MET A 1 -1.17 -50.96 66.44
CA MET A 1 -0.69 -49.73 65.78
C MET A 1 -1.40 -49.61 64.44
N ARG A 2 -2.44 -48.76 64.35
CA ARG A 2 -3.29 -48.63 63.16
C ARG A 2 -3.01 -47.27 62.53
N ASN A 3 -2.14 -47.26 61.52
CA ASN A 3 -1.76 -46.05 60.79
C ASN A 3 -2.97 -45.57 59.98
N SER A 4 -3.52 -44.42 60.35
CA SER A 4 -4.57 -43.75 59.59
C SER A 4 -3.89 -42.84 58.57
N ILE A 5 -3.98 -43.20 57.29
CA ILE A 5 -3.51 -42.37 56.17
C ILE A 5 -4.58 -41.29 55.95
N LEU A 6 -4.23 -40.04 56.26
CA LEU A 6 -5.09 -38.87 56.04
C LEU A 6 -4.92 -38.42 54.58
N THR A 7 -5.84 -38.79 53.69
CA THR A 7 -5.87 -38.30 52.31
C THR A 7 -6.50 -36.91 52.28
N ILE A 8 -5.69 -35.87 52.16
CA ILE A 8 -6.15 -34.49 51.93
C ILE A 8 -6.52 -34.36 50.46
N ILE A 9 -7.82 -34.33 50.15
CA ILE A 9 -8.34 -34.00 48.82
C ILE A 9 -8.30 -32.48 48.68
N PHE A 10 -7.30 -31.97 47.96
CA PHE A 10 -7.18 -30.55 47.65
C PHE A 10 -8.12 -30.23 46.46
N LEU A 11 -9.35 -29.79 46.75
CA LEU A 11 -10.23 -29.21 45.73
C LEU A 11 -9.67 -27.84 45.32
N PHE A 12 -8.87 -27.82 44.25
CA PHE A 12 -8.64 -26.58 43.51
C PHE A 12 -9.96 -26.18 42.84
N THR A 13 -10.71 -25.28 43.49
CA THR A 13 -11.73 -24.50 42.77
C THR A 13 -11.00 -23.53 41.86
N LEU A 14 -10.71 -23.95 40.64
CA LEU A 14 -10.32 -23.04 39.56
C LEU A 14 -11.50 -22.09 39.34
N THR A 15 -11.44 -20.92 39.94
CA THR A 15 -12.28 -19.80 39.53
C THR A 15 -11.87 -19.46 38.10
N VAL A 16 -12.57 -20.02 37.12
CA VAL A 16 -12.45 -19.58 35.73
C VAL A 16 -12.97 -18.15 35.72
N ALA A 17 -12.06 -17.17 35.77
CA ALA A 17 -12.42 -15.77 35.61
C ALA A 17 -13.09 -15.65 34.25
N GLN A 18 -14.42 -15.52 34.22
CA GLN A 18 -15.13 -15.29 32.98
C GLN A 18 -14.61 -13.98 32.40
N ALA A 19 -14.06 -14.06 31.20
CA ALA A 19 -13.55 -12.90 30.51
C ALA A 19 -14.73 -11.96 30.24
N LYS A 20 -14.57 -10.70 30.64
CA LYS A 20 -15.63 -9.69 30.53
C LYS A 20 -15.74 -9.26 29.06
N GLU A 21 -16.95 -9.37 28.51
CA GLU A 21 -17.26 -8.94 27.15
C GLU A 21 -16.99 -7.44 26.97
N ILE A 22 -16.57 -7.07 25.75
CA ILE A 22 -16.31 -5.69 25.37
C ILE A 22 -17.23 -5.29 24.25
N THR A 23 -17.94 -4.18 24.43
CA THR A 23 -18.63 -3.50 23.33
C THR A 23 -17.63 -2.63 22.60
N ALA A 24 -17.39 -2.92 21.32
CA ALA A 24 -16.56 -2.10 20.46
C ALA A 24 -17.42 -1.25 19.52
N HIS A 25 -17.04 0.02 19.37
CA HIS A 25 -17.79 1.02 18.61
C HIS A 25 -17.13 1.22 17.25
N ILE A 26 -17.90 1.01 16.18
CA ILE A 26 -17.46 1.22 14.81
C ILE A 26 -18.00 2.56 14.35
N ILE A 27 -17.09 3.46 13.99
CA ILE A 27 -17.42 4.79 13.46
C ILE A 27 -16.88 4.94 12.05
N PHE A 28 -17.57 5.73 11.23
CA PHE A 28 -17.16 6.02 9.86
C PHE A 28 -16.63 7.44 9.72
N GLU A 29 -15.47 7.59 9.09
CA GLU A 29 -14.95 8.85 8.56
C GLU A 29 -15.09 8.85 7.04
N ASN A 30 -16.22 9.32 6.51
CA ASN A 30 -16.39 9.45 5.06
C ASN A 30 -15.76 10.76 4.57
N ARG A 31 -14.62 10.67 3.89
CA ARG A 31 -13.91 11.82 3.30
C ARG A 31 -14.31 12.11 1.87
N THR A 32 -15.49 11.65 1.46
CA THR A 32 -16.00 11.78 0.10
C THR A 32 -17.43 12.34 0.13
N ALA A 33 -17.92 12.81 -1.02
CA ALA A 33 -19.32 13.16 -1.21
C ALA A 33 -20.22 11.95 -1.54
N LYS A 34 -19.65 10.74 -1.71
CA LYS A 34 -20.40 9.53 -2.07
C LYS A 34 -20.96 8.88 -0.81
N GLN A 35 -22.20 8.42 -0.88
CA GLN A 35 -22.80 7.60 0.18
C GLN A 35 -22.36 6.14 0.02
N LEU A 36 -22.18 5.45 1.14
CA LEU A 36 -21.93 4.01 1.14
C LEU A 36 -23.23 3.29 0.77
N THR A 37 -23.20 2.45 -0.26
CA THR A 37 -24.34 1.60 -0.63
C THR A 37 -24.21 0.19 -0.08
N ALA A 38 -23.00 -0.38 -0.12
CA ALA A 38 -22.70 -1.70 0.40
C ALA A 38 -21.22 -1.85 0.80
N GLY A 39 -20.99 -2.58 1.88
CA GLY A 39 -19.67 -3.00 2.33
C GLY A 39 -19.75 -4.16 3.30
N LYS A 40 -18.60 -4.74 3.62
CA LYS A 40 -18.46 -5.86 4.56
C LYS A 40 -17.46 -5.51 5.63
N PHE A 41 -17.89 -5.58 6.88
CA PHE A 41 -17.04 -5.51 8.06
C PHE A 41 -16.71 -6.92 8.53
N TYR A 42 -15.47 -7.18 8.94
CA TYR A 42 -15.06 -8.48 9.44
C TYR A 42 -14.17 -8.39 10.68
N ILE A 43 -14.30 -9.40 11.54
CA ILE A 43 -13.46 -9.64 12.73
C ILE A 43 -12.81 -11.00 12.54
N LYS A 44 -11.51 -11.02 12.25
CA LYS A 44 -10.81 -12.22 11.77
C LYS A 44 -10.84 -13.36 12.78
N GLU A 45 -10.54 -13.07 14.05
CA GLU A 45 -10.41 -14.06 15.13
C GLU A 45 -11.75 -14.68 15.53
N LEU A 46 -12.86 -14.04 15.18
CA LEU A 46 -14.21 -14.54 15.45
C LEU A 46 -14.87 -15.13 14.20
N GLU A 47 -14.18 -15.14 13.05
CA GLU A 47 -14.72 -15.50 11.74
C GLU A 47 -16.06 -14.81 11.42
N LYS A 48 -16.25 -13.61 11.99
CA LYS A 48 -17.50 -12.87 11.94
C LYS A 48 -17.46 -11.86 10.81
N THR A 49 -18.49 -11.88 9.97
CA THR A 49 -18.70 -10.89 8.90
C THR A 49 -20.07 -10.24 9.07
N LEU A 50 -20.15 -8.93 8.83
CA LEU A 50 -21.37 -8.13 8.90
C LEU A 50 -21.51 -7.35 7.60
N ASP A 51 -22.68 -7.41 6.98
CA ASP A 51 -23.02 -6.55 5.84
C ASP A 51 -23.41 -5.17 6.34
N ILE A 52 -22.84 -4.14 5.72
CA ILE A 52 -23.01 -2.74 6.09
C ILE A 52 -23.55 -1.97 4.89
N THR A 53 -24.67 -1.27 5.08
CA THR A 53 -25.38 -0.54 4.03
C THR A 53 -25.40 0.97 4.24
N SER A 54 -24.85 1.46 5.36
CA SER A 54 -24.79 2.88 5.69
C SER A 54 -23.54 3.20 6.52
N THR A 55 -23.20 4.49 6.63
CA THR A 55 -22.08 4.97 7.47
C THR A 55 -22.51 5.30 8.90
N GLU A 56 -23.64 4.76 9.35
CA GLU A 56 -24.09 4.93 10.73
C GLU A 56 -23.17 4.17 11.69
N THR A 57 -22.97 4.75 12.88
CA THR A 57 -22.22 4.09 13.94
C THR A 57 -22.96 2.85 14.40
N PHE A 58 -22.22 1.75 14.54
CA PHE A 58 -22.74 0.49 15.08
C PHE A 58 -21.76 -0.11 16.08
N THR A 59 -22.20 -1.14 16.79
CA THR A 59 -21.38 -1.81 17.82
C THR A 59 -21.24 -3.30 17.55
N VAL A 60 -20.13 -3.88 17.99
CA VAL A 60 -19.92 -5.34 18.03
C VAL A 60 -19.47 -5.77 19.41
N THR A 61 -19.96 -6.93 19.85
CA THR A 61 -19.49 -7.55 21.09
C THR A 61 -18.30 -8.44 20.82
N LEU A 62 -17.25 -8.28 21.63
CA LEU A 62 -16.07 -9.12 21.67
C LEU A 62 -16.08 -9.93 22.97
N PRO A 63 -15.63 -11.19 22.95
CA PRO A 63 -15.68 -12.06 24.12
C PRO A 63 -14.79 -11.55 25.26
N GLU A 64 -13.69 -10.86 24.96
CA GLU A 64 -12.75 -10.39 25.97
C GLU A 64 -11.83 -9.26 25.49
N LYS A 65 -10.99 -8.75 26.41
CA LYS A 65 -9.89 -7.82 26.06
C LYS A 65 -8.79 -8.55 25.33
N GLY A 66 -8.46 -8.10 24.12
CA GLY A 66 -7.58 -8.88 23.27
C GLY A 66 -7.03 -8.12 22.09
N LYS A 67 -6.14 -8.80 21.35
CA LYS A 67 -5.74 -8.37 20.02
C LYS A 67 -6.77 -8.93 19.05
N TYR A 68 -7.32 -8.05 18.22
CA TYR A 68 -8.28 -8.42 17.19
C TYR A 68 -7.86 -7.74 15.89
N SER A 69 -8.15 -8.41 14.78
CA SER A 69 -7.91 -7.92 13.43
C SER A 69 -9.26 -7.59 12.82
N PHE A 70 -9.49 -6.29 12.63
CA PHE A 70 -10.68 -5.77 11.99
C PHE A 70 -10.37 -5.40 10.54
N GLY A 71 -11.37 -5.48 9.70
CA GLY A 71 -11.29 -4.84 8.40
C GLY A 71 -12.64 -4.52 7.81
N PHE A 72 -12.59 -3.67 6.81
CA PHE A 72 -13.75 -3.24 6.07
C PHE A 72 -13.43 -3.20 4.58
N ARG A 73 -14.36 -3.69 3.76
CA ARG A 73 -14.25 -3.63 2.30
C ARG A 73 -15.55 -3.11 1.71
N ALA A 74 -15.44 -2.12 0.83
CA ALA A 74 -16.51 -1.66 -0.04
C ALA A 74 -15.95 -1.49 -1.45
N ASP A 75 -16.73 -1.84 -2.47
CA ASP A 75 -16.25 -1.79 -3.85
C ASP A 75 -16.15 -0.35 -4.38
N GLU A 76 -16.84 0.60 -3.77
CA GLU A 76 -16.90 2.00 -4.20
C GLU A 76 -15.82 2.88 -3.53
N PHE A 77 -15.17 2.39 -2.47
CA PHE A 77 -14.28 3.17 -1.61
C PHE A 77 -12.93 2.50 -1.40
N GLU A 78 -11.87 3.31 -1.33
CA GLU A 78 -10.64 2.87 -0.68
C GLU A 78 -10.90 2.99 0.83
N ALA A 79 -10.77 1.88 1.58
CA ALA A 79 -11.15 1.83 2.98
C ALA A 79 -9.97 1.51 3.88
N TYR A 80 -9.80 2.30 4.93
CA TYR A 80 -8.79 2.09 5.96
C TYR A 80 -9.47 1.79 7.28
N THR A 81 -9.03 0.71 7.95
CA THR A 81 -9.55 0.33 9.26
C THR A 81 -8.50 0.64 10.31
N MET A 82 -8.77 1.62 11.16
CA MET A 82 -7.87 2.09 12.21
C MET A 82 -8.44 1.67 13.56
N TYR A 83 -7.63 1.00 14.37
CA TYR A 83 -8.04 0.53 15.68
C TYR A 83 -6.82 0.34 16.58
N PRO A 84 -7.01 0.33 17.91
CA PRO A 84 -5.95 0.09 18.86
C PRO A 84 -5.28 -1.27 18.67
N ALA A 85 -3.98 -1.36 18.98
CA ALA A 85 -3.25 -2.63 18.96
C ALA A 85 -3.84 -3.68 19.91
N ARG A 86 -4.59 -3.26 20.93
CA ARG A 86 -5.33 -4.12 21.86
C ARG A 86 -6.64 -3.46 22.26
N ILE A 87 -7.75 -4.19 22.14
CA ILE A 87 -9.08 -3.73 22.53
C ILE A 87 -9.28 -3.92 24.04
N THR A 88 -9.76 -2.87 24.69
CA THR A 88 -10.11 -2.81 26.12
C THR A 88 -11.37 -1.97 26.31
N GLU A 89 -11.99 -1.98 27.49
CA GLU A 89 -13.18 -1.17 27.79
C GLU A 89 -13.01 0.32 27.49
N ASN A 90 -11.81 0.86 27.70
CA ASN A 90 -11.50 2.28 27.47
C ASN A 90 -10.90 2.54 26.08
N ASN A 91 -10.62 1.49 25.30
CA ASN A 91 -9.94 1.58 24.03
C ASN A 91 -10.56 0.59 23.03
N ASN A 92 -11.77 0.93 22.60
CA ASN A 92 -12.71 0.06 21.90
C ASN A 92 -13.31 0.73 20.66
N ILE A 93 -12.71 1.81 20.16
CA ILE A 93 -13.16 2.49 18.95
C ILE A 93 -12.41 1.95 17.74
N ILE A 94 -13.16 1.54 16.72
CA ILE A 94 -12.66 1.17 15.40
C ILE A 94 -13.17 2.21 14.41
N THR A 95 -12.25 2.90 13.75
CA THR A 95 -12.58 3.91 12.74
C THR A 95 -12.40 3.32 11.36
N ILE A 96 -13.46 3.32 10.58
CA ILE A 96 -13.43 3.01 9.15
C ILE A 96 -13.38 4.33 8.39
N ARG A 97 -12.24 4.63 7.78
CA ARG A 97 -12.11 5.80 6.90
C ARG A 97 -12.40 5.39 5.47
N LEU A 98 -13.35 6.08 4.85
CA LEU A 98 -13.69 5.92 3.45
C LEU A 98 -13.08 7.06 2.67
N GLU A 99 -12.22 6.73 1.71
CA GLU A 99 -11.64 7.67 0.77
C GLU A 99 -12.13 7.33 -0.64
N ALA A 100 -12.09 8.33 -1.52
CA ALA A 100 -12.42 8.10 -2.91
C ALA A 100 -11.42 7.08 -3.44
N LYS A 101 -11.92 5.99 -4.05
CA LYS A 101 -11.06 5.24 -4.95
C LYS A 101 -10.60 6.25 -5.98
N TYR A 102 -9.32 6.61 -5.93
CA TYR A 102 -8.70 7.15 -7.11
C TYR A 102 -9.04 6.12 -8.18
N SER A 103 -9.80 6.56 -9.18
CA SER A 103 -9.78 5.88 -10.44
C SER A 103 -8.30 5.88 -10.79
N LYS A 104 -7.62 4.79 -10.45
CA LYS A 104 -6.77 4.17 -11.42
C LYS A 104 -7.73 3.91 -12.57
N ILE A 105 -7.94 4.93 -13.39
CA ILE A 105 -7.45 4.87 -14.74
C ILE A 105 -6.03 4.31 -14.54
N VAL A 106 -5.93 2.99 -14.37
CA VAL A 106 -4.90 2.23 -15.03
C VAL A 106 -5.14 2.76 -16.42
N PRO A 107 -4.28 3.66 -16.94
CA PRO A 107 -4.36 3.95 -18.35
C PRO A 107 -4.29 2.55 -18.93
N LYS A 108 -5.40 2.10 -19.53
CA LYS A 108 -5.49 0.91 -20.36
C LYS A 108 -4.18 0.94 -21.12
N ILE A 109 -3.23 0.10 -20.70
CA ILE A 109 -1.78 0.27 -20.90
C ILE A 109 -1.56 1.35 -21.94
N GLU A 110 -1.33 2.60 -21.52
CA GLU A 110 -0.81 3.57 -22.48
C GLU A 110 0.61 3.10 -22.80
N MET A 111 0.66 2.12 -23.70
CA MET A 111 1.71 1.78 -24.66
C MET A 111 1.93 2.98 -25.60
N LEU A 112 1.86 4.20 -25.07
CA LEU A 112 2.00 5.46 -25.78
C LEU A 112 3.12 6.32 -25.18
N THR A 113 3.93 5.81 -24.26
CA THR A 113 5.35 6.15 -24.33
C THR A 113 5.92 5.35 -25.50
N PRO A 114 6.51 6.00 -26.53
CA PRO A 114 7.14 5.26 -27.61
C PRO A 114 8.11 4.29 -26.96
N VAL A 115 8.06 3.03 -27.40
CA VAL A 115 8.89 1.96 -26.89
C VAL A 115 10.35 2.37 -27.18
N ILE A 116 10.97 3.11 -26.26
CA ILE A 116 12.26 3.76 -26.46
C ILE A 116 13.29 2.73 -26.87
N THR A 117 13.14 1.50 -26.37
CA THR A 117 13.95 0.32 -26.68
C THR A 117 14.09 0.03 -28.18
N HIS A 118 13.19 0.51 -29.03
CA HIS A 118 13.24 0.32 -30.49
C HIS A 118 13.52 1.61 -31.28
N LEU A 119 13.67 2.76 -30.62
CA LEU A 119 13.92 4.03 -31.29
C LEU A 119 15.37 4.15 -31.73
N THR A 120 15.60 4.79 -32.87
CA THR A 120 16.95 5.24 -33.27
C THR A 120 17.38 6.45 -32.44
N ASN A 121 18.66 6.79 -32.50
CA ASN A 121 19.17 7.97 -31.77
C ASN A 121 18.57 9.27 -32.32
N GLU A 122 18.32 9.39 -33.62
CA GLU A 122 17.70 10.57 -34.21
C GLU A 122 16.26 10.75 -33.72
N GLN A 123 15.51 9.64 -33.58
CA GLN A 123 14.16 9.67 -33.01
C GLN A 123 14.18 10.06 -31.53
N LEU A 124 15.20 9.60 -30.78
CA LEU A 124 15.39 10.00 -29.39
C LEU A 124 15.78 11.46 -29.26
N ASP A 125 16.66 11.98 -30.11
CA ASP A 125 17.02 13.40 -30.12
C ASP A 125 15.79 14.31 -30.27
N ALA A 126 14.86 13.95 -31.15
CA ALA A 126 13.61 14.69 -31.34
C ALA A 126 12.69 14.63 -30.10
N LEU A 127 12.69 13.53 -29.35
CA LEU A 127 11.92 13.41 -28.10
C LEU A 127 12.59 14.15 -26.93
N VAL A 128 13.92 14.08 -26.84
CA VAL A 128 14.73 14.78 -25.83
C VAL A 128 14.57 16.28 -25.99
N THR A 129 14.61 16.80 -27.23
CA THR A 129 14.40 18.23 -27.53
C THR A 129 13.01 18.71 -27.09
N ARG A 130 12.00 17.84 -27.18
CA ARG A 130 10.63 18.12 -26.71
C ARG A 130 10.44 17.91 -25.20
N GLY A 131 11.45 17.37 -24.50
CA GLY A 131 11.37 17.06 -23.08
C GLY A 131 10.44 15.88 -22.76
N GLU A 132 10.23 14.97 -23.71
CA GLU A 132 9.31 13.83 -23.59
C GLU A 132 10.02 12.56 -23.08
N VAL A 133 11.33 12.60 -22.86
CA VAL A 133 12.14 11.44 -22.45
C VAL A 133 12.39 11.44 -20.94
N ASN A 134 12.09 10.31 -20.30
CA ASN A 134 12.29 10.14 -18.87
C ASN A 134 12.80 8.73 -18.54
N PHE A 135 13.68 8.63 -17.54
CA PHE A 135 13.92 7.36 -16.85
C PHE A 135 12.69 6.93 -16.05
N ILE A 136 12.51 5.62 -15.88
CA ILE A 136 11.42 5.04 -15.11
C ILE A 136 11.96 4.58 -13.75
N PHE A 137 11.37 5.12 -12.68
CA PHE A 137 11.66 4.74 -11.29
C PHE A 137 10.45 4.11 -10.64
N HIS A 138 10.62 2.95 -10.01
CA HIS A 138 9.58 2.32 -9.20
C HIS A 138 9.85 2.59 -7.72
N CYS A 139 8.89 3.20 -7.03
CA CYS A 139 9.08 3.71 -5.67
C CYS A 139 7.81 3.62 -4.81
N LEU A 140 7.99 3.47 -3.50
CA LEU A 140 6.91 3.29 -2.51
C LEU A 140 6.10 4.59 -2.29
N TYR A 141 6.74 5.74 -2.47
CA TYR A 141 6.18 7.07 -2.26
C TYR A 141 6.65 8.04 -3.34
N LYS A 142 6.04 9.22 -3.41
CA LYS A 142 6.43 10.30 -4.34
C LYS A 142 7.91 10.65 -4.13
N LEU A 143 8.78 10.18 -5.03
CA LEU A 143 10.20 10.54 -5.06
C LEU A 143 10.27 12.05 -5.31
N ASN A 144 10.79 12.81 -4.34
CA ASN A 144 11.17 14.22 -4.51
C ASN A 144 12.63 14.26 -5.00
N LEU A 145 12.89 13.68 -6.17
CA LEU A 145 14.21 13.77 -6.80
C LEU A 145 14.28 15.06 -7.61
N ASP A 146 15.32 15.86 -7.37
CA ASP A 146 15.57 17.04 -8.19
C ASP A 146 16.34 16.66 -9.45
N PHE A 147 15.60 16.48 -10.55
CA PHE A 147 16.15 16.25 -11.89
C PHE A 147 16.35 17.54 -12.68
N THR A 148 16.18 18.72 -12.08
CA THR A 148 16.17 20.00 -12.83
C THR A 148 17.49 20.23 -13.56
N ALA A 149 18.62 20.09 -12.85
CA ALA A 149 19.95 20.23 -13.45
C ALA A 149 20.23 19.16 -14.51
N PHE A 150 19.94 17.89 -14.19
CA PHE A 150 20.14 16.78 -15.12
C PHE A 150 19.31 16.94 -16.40
N ARG A 151 18.04 17.35 -16.28
CA ARG A 151 17.14 17.61 -17.41
C ARG A 151 17.59 18.81 -18.23
N ALA A 152 18.13 19.86 -17.61
CA ALA A 152 18.66 21.01 -18.33
C ALA A 152 19.89 20.63 -19.17
N THR A 153 20.78 19.79 -18.64
CA THR A 153 22.01 19.36 -19.33
C THR A 153 21.74 18.29 -20.40
N TYR A 154 20.94 17.28 -20.07
CA TYR A 154 20.78 16.08 -20.90
C TYR A 154 19.42 15.94 -21.59
N GLY A 155 18.45 16.80 -21.25
CA GLY A 155 17.08 16.77 -21.78
C GLY A 155 16.25 15.56 -21.35
N VAL A 156 16.74 14.78 -20.38
CA VAL A 156 16.09 13.58 -19.85
C VAL A 156 15.62 13.84 -18.41
N GLY A 157 14.37 13.51 -18.10
CA GLY A 157 13.84 13.59 -16.74
C GLY A 157 13.63 12.23 -16.07
N TYR A 158 12.70 12.18 -15.12
CA TYR A 158 12.26 10.94 -14.49
C TYR A 158 10.74 10.89 -14.36
N THR A 159 10.21 9.66 -14.38
CA THR A 159 8.82 9.36 -14.06
C THR A 159 8.79 8.34 -12.94
N ALA A 160 8.07 8.66 -11.87
CA ALA A 160 7.80 7.75 -10.77
C ALA A 160 6.60 6.85 -11.08
N LYS A 161 6.76 5.54 -10.86
CA LYS A 161 5.74 4.49 -10.94
C LYS A 161 5.66 3.77 -9.58
N ASN A 162 4.56 3.05 -9.36
CA ASN A 162 4.33 2.27 -8.14
C ASN A 162 5.45 1.22 -7.92
N CYS A 163 5.84 0.99 -6.67
CA CYS A 163 6.86 0.00 -6.27
C CYS A 163 6.43 -1.46 -6.41
N VAL A 164 5.14 -1.75 -6.59
CA VAL A 164 4.69 -3.11 -6.88
C VAL A 164 4.95 -3.35 -8.37
N ILE A 165 6.01 -4.11 -8.65
CA ILE A 165 6.49 -4.41 -10.00
C ILE A 165 6.30 -5.90 -10.26
N ASP A 166 5.53 -6.26 -11.28
CA ASP A 166 5.48 -7.63 -11.79
C ASP A 166 6.68 -7.91 -12.72
N PRO A 167 7.01 -9.20 -13.02
CA PRO A 167 8.17 -9.54 -13.83
C PRO A 167 8.20 -8.91 -15.23
N VAL A 168 7.05 -8.67 -15.86
CA VAL A 168 6.98 -8.07 -17.20
C VAL A 168 7.31 -6.58 -17.11
N THR A 169 6.73 -5.88 -16.14
CA THR A 169 7.03 -4.46 -15.89
C THR A 169 8.49 -4.25 -15.52
N LEU A 170 9.08 -5.18 -14.74
CA LEU A 170 10.49 -5.14 -14.36
C LEU A 170 11.41 -5.23 -15.60
N LYS A 171 11.13 -6.19 -16.49
CA LYS A 171 11.87 -6.36 -17.74
C LYS A 171 11.77 -5.13 -18.62
N TYR A 172 10.54 -4.65 -18.87
CA TYR A 172 10.30 -3.47 -19.70
C TYR A 172 11.04 -2.24 -19.18
N THR A 173 10.95 -1.96 -17.88
CA THR A 173 11.63 -0.81 -17.25
C THR A 173 13.15 -0.91 -17.38
N SER A 174 13.70 -2.11 -17.18
CA SER A 174 15.13 -2.33 -17.30
C SER A 174 15.61 -2.09 -18.73
N GLU A 175 14.89 -2.62 -19.73
CA GLU A 175 15.23 -2.42 -21.14
C GLU A 175 15.09 -0.94 -21.55
N HIS A 176 14.04 -0.25 -21.09
CA HIS A 176 13.82 1.17 -21.34
C HIS A 176 14.97 2.02 -20.79
N ASN A 177 15.30 1.85 -19.51
CA ASN A 177 16.37 2.62 -18.86
C ASN A 177 17.74 2.30 -19.47
N LYS A 178 17.99 1.04 -19.82
CA LYS A 178 19.23 0.63 -20.50
C LYS A 178 19.38 1.28 -21.88
N ARG A 179 18.31 1.37 -22.67
CA ARG A 179 18.36 2.05 -23.97
C ARG A 179 18.70 3.54 -23.84
N LEU A 180 18.21 4.18 -22.78
CA LEU A 180 18.56 5.57 -22.46
C LEU A 180 20.01 5.70 -21.99
N GLU A 181 20.51 4.75 -21.19
CA GLU A 181 21.94 4.67 -20.86
C GLU A 181 22.79 4.58 -22.13
N GLU A 182 22.47 3.67 -23.06
CA GLU A 182 23.20 3.52 -24.32
C GLU A 182 23.21 4.82 -25.14
N TYR A 183 22.05 5.50 -25.23
CA TYR A 183 21.95 6.79 -25.92
C TYR A 183 22.81 7.88 -25.25
N LEU A 184 22.70 8.03 -23.92
CA LEU A 184 23.44 9.06 -23.19
C LEU A 184 24.94 8.79 -23.19
N THR A 185 25.36 7.53 -23.03
CA THR A 185 26.77 7.13 -23.12
C THR A 185 27.33 7.39 -24.52
N GLN A 186 26.59 7.06 -25.57
CA GLN A 186 27.05 7.32 -26.94
C GLN A 186 27.19 8.82 -27.23
N LYS A 187 26.31 9.66 -26.66
CA LYS A 187 26.27 11.11 -26.92
C LYS A 187 27.21 11.92 -26.04
N TYR A 188 27.37 11.53 -24.78
CA TYR A 188 28.05 12.31 -23.74
C TYR A 188 29.20 11.57 -23.04
N GLY A 189 29.50 10.32 -23.42
CA GLY A 189 30.45 9.46 -22.71
C GLY A 189 29.90 8.96 -21.37
N GLU A 190 30.73 8.39 -20.49
CA GLU A 190 30.24 7.85 -19.20
C GLU A 190 30.02 8.92 -18.11
N GLY A 191 30.45 10.17 -18.34
CA GLY A 191 30.45 11.22 -17.31
C GLY A 191 29.06 11.60 -16.78
N TRP A 192 28.02 11.50 -17.62
CA TRP A 192 26.65 11.86 -17.23
C TRP A 192 26.11 11.04 -16.05
N LYS A 193 26.65 9.84 -15.80
CA LYS A 193 26.24 9.00 -14.67
C LYS A 193 26.53 9.64 -13.32
N GLN A 194 27.55 10.51 -13.25
CA GLN A 194 27.90 11.22 -12.01
C GLN A 194 26.89 12.33 -11.69
N ASP A 195 26.17 12.81 -12.70
CA ASP A 195 25.20 13.90 -12.56
C ASP A 195 23.79 13.38 -12.23
N LEU A 196 23.60 12.05 -12.22
CA LEU A 196 22.32 11.44 -11.86
C LEU A 196 21.98 11.66 -10.37
N PRO A 197 20.80 12.23 -10.06
CA PRO A 197 20.36 12.41 -8.67
C PRO A 197 20.09 11.09 -7.94
N ALA A 198 19.77 10.03 -8.69
CA ALA A 198 19.53 8.68 -8.19
C ALA A 198 19.78 7.68 -9.32
N HIS A 199 19.98 6.41 -8.98
CA HIS A 199 20.27 5.35 -9.94
C HIS A 199 18.98 4.69 -10.46
N PRO A 200 18.63 4.85 -11.76
CA PRO A 200 17.56 4.08 -12.38
C PRO A 200 17.78 2.56 -12.29
N LEU A 201 16.69 1.81 -12.33
CA LEU A 201 16.76 0.37 -12.44
C LEU A 201 17.32 -0.03 -13.82
N GLY A 202 18.25 -0.99 -13.85
CA GLY A 202 18.69 -1.64 -15.10
C GLY A 202 19.83 -0.94 -15.85
N ILE A 203 20.36 0.16 -15.31
CA ILE A 203 21.60 0.79 -15.78
C ILE A 203 22.81 0.28 -14.99
N LYS A 204 24.02 0.43 -15.53
CA LYS A 204 25.28 -0.06 -14.91
C LYS A 204 26.24 1.05 -14.50
#